data_AF-A0A1I6TU14-F1
#
_entry.id   AF-A0A1I6TU14-F1
#
_cell.length_a   1.000
_cell.length_b   1.000
_cell.length_c   1.000
_cell.angle_alpha   90.00
_cell.angle_beta   90.00
_cell.angle_gamma   90.00
#
_symmetry.space_group_name_H-M   'P 1'
#
loop_
_entity.id
_entity.type
_entity.pdbx_description
1 polymer ?
#
loop_
_entity_poly.entity_id
_entity_poly.type
_entity_poly.pdbx_seq_one_letter_code
_entity_poly.pdbx_strand_id
1 'polypeptide(L)'
;MVNIQDLLTKATALKDKLDAIRPLPGSVAENLRQDCHIKNTYHSNAIEGNTLTLYETKTVLEDGVTIAGNSFREHAEANNHREALECLGALVNEDTPMNQRTIKDIHAIVLQGIDPSIAGKYRTIELPPPNILTNV
;
A
#
# COMPACT_ATOMS: atom_id res chain seq x y z
N MET A 1 -8.66 8.65 -28.62
CA MET A 1 -9.02 7.77 -27.49
C MET A 1 -7.97 6.68 -27.38
N VAL A 2 -7.51 6.36 -26.18
CA VAL A 2 -6.59 5.24 -25.96
C VAL A 2 -7.38 3.93 -26.04
N ASN A 3 -6.88 2.96 -26.80
CA ASN A 3 -7.47 1.64 -26.91
C ASN A 3 -7.02 0.75 -25.75
N ILE A 4 -7.96 0.29 -24.92
CA ILE A 4 -7.68 -0.56 -23.76
C ILE A 4 -7.01 -1.87 -24.18
N GLN A 5 -7.40 -2.44 -25.33
CA GLN A 5 -6.83 -3.70 -25.80
C GLN A 5 -5.34 -3.57 -26.14
N ASP A 6 -4.94 -2.42 -26.70
CA ASP A 6 -3.54 -2.14 -27.02
C ASP A 6 -2.71 -1.98 -25.74
N LEU A 7 -3.27 -1.33 -24.71
CA LEU A 7 -2.63 -1.22 -23.39
C LEU A 7 -2.44 -2.58 -22.72
N LEU A 8 -3.47 -3.43 -22.72
CA LEU A 8 -3.39 -4.78 -22.15
C LEU A 8 -2.35 -5.62 -22.88
N THR A 9 -2.34 -5.57 -24.21
CA THR A 9 -1.36 -6.29 -25.03
C THR A 9 0.06 -5.83 -24.70
N LYS A 10 0.28 -4.52 -24.58
CA LYS A 10 1.58 -3.97 -24.18
C LYS A 10 1.99 -4.38 -22.76
N ALA A 11 1.06 -4.36 -21.81
CA ALA A 11 1.32 -4.75 -20.42
C ALA A 11 1.70 -6.23 -20.32
N THR A 12 0.96 -7.12 -20.99
CA THR A 12 1.28 -8.56 -21.06
C THR A 12 2.65 -8.79 -21.67
N ALA A 13 2.96 -8.15 -22.82
CA ALA A 13 4.27 -8.31 -23.46
C ALA A 13 5.45 -7.84 -22.59
N LEU A 14 5.25 -6.81 -21.77
CA LEU A 14 6.27 -6.35 -20.81
C LEU A 14 6.38 -7.31 -19.61
N LYS A 15 5.27 -7.86 -19.14
CA LYS A 15 5.26 -8.87 -18.09
C LYS A 15 5.99 -10.14 -18.54
N ASP A 16 5.74 -10.63 -19.75
CA ASP A 16 6.38 -11.83 -20.28
C ASP A 16 7.91 -11.66 -20.38
N LYS A 17 8.36 -10.46 -20.81
CA LYS A 17 9.79 -10.11 -20.82
C LYS A 17 10.40 -10.11 -19.41
N LEU A 18 9.65 -9.61 -18.42
CA LEU A 18 10.10 -9.61 -17.02
C LEU A 18 10.13 -11.03 -16.44
N ASP A 19 9.15 -11.87 -16.76
CA ASP A 19 9.09 -13.24 -16.27
C ASP A 19 10.23 -14.09 -16.86
N ALA A 20 10.60 -13.86 -18.13
CA ALA A 20 11.71 -14.55 -18.80
C ALA A 20 13.09 -14.30 -18.17
N ILE A 21 13.27 -13.25 -17.36
CA ILE A 21 14.53 -12.92 -16.67
C ILE A 21 14.52 -13.30 -15.19
N ARG A 22 13.46 -13.94 -14.68
CA ARG A 22 13.37 -14.39 -13.28
C ARG A 22 13.99 -15.79 -13.09
N PRO A 23 14.52 -16.12 -11.90
CA PRO A 23 14.62 -15.26 -10.72
C PRO A 23 15.73 -14.21 -10.87
N LEU A 24 15.45 -12.99 -10.39
CA LEU A 24 16.49 -11.97 -10.25
C LEU A 24 17.46 -12.37 -9.12
N PRO A 25 18.71 -11.87 -9.12
CA PRO A 25 19.61 -12.06 -7.99
C PRO A 25 18.95 -11.59 -6.69
N GLY A 26 19.07 -12.35 -5.61
CA GLY A 26 18.33 -12.11 -4.36
C GLY A 26 18.49 -10.69 -3.81
N SER A 27 19.70 -10.14 -3.82
CA SER A 27 19.97 -8.77 -3.38
C SER A 27 19.30 -7.71 -4.26
N VAL A 28 19.20 -7.95 -5.57
CA VAL A 28 18.51 -7.04 -6.50
C VAL A 28 16.99 -7.11 -6.28
N ALA A 29 16.44 -8.32 -6.12
CA ALA A 29 15.03 -8.51 -5.82
C ALA A 29 14.64 -7.87 -4.48
N GLU A 30 15.49 -7.97 -3.46
CA GLU A 30 15.32 -7.32 -2.16
C GLU A 30 15.24 -5.80 -2.29
N ASN A 31 16.25 -5.20 -2.93
CA ASN A 31 16.32 -3.76 -3.10
C ASN A 31 15.12 -3.21 -3.89
N LEU A 32 14.72 -3.91 -4.95
CA LEU A 32 13.54 -3.53 -5.73
C LEU A 32 12.25 -3.64 -4.90
N ARG A 33 12.10 -4.69 -4.09
CA ARG A 33 10.92 -4.85 -3.23
C ARG A 33 10.86 -3.75 -2.18
N GLN A 34 11.98 -3.43 -1.56
CA GLN A 34 12.07 -2.35 -0.56
C GLN A 34 11.68 -0.99 -1.17
N ASP A 35 12.25 -0.65 -2.33
CA ASP A 35 11.90 0.57 -3.07
C ASP A 35 10.42 0.61 -3.49
N CYS A 36 9.88 -0.52 -3.98
CA CYS A 36 8.47 -0.65 -4.32
C CYS A 36 7.57 -0.42 -3.10
N HIS A 37 7.90 -1.00 -1.95
CA HIS A 37 7.10 -0.81 -0.74
C HIS A 37 7.13 0.64 -0.23
N ILE A 38 8.28 1.35 -0.30
CA ILE A 38 8.36 2.78 0.05
C ILE A 38 7.44 3.58 -0.88
N LYS A 39 7.60 3.41 -2.19
CA LYS A 39 6.84 4.17 -3.19
C LYS A 39 5.35 3.89 -3.10
N ASN A 40 4.97 2.62 -2.91
CA ASN A 40 3.58 2.23 -2.76
C ASN A 40 2.96 2.88 -1.51
N THR A 41 3.68 2.84 -0.38
CA THR A 41 3.23 3.47 0.87
C THR A 41 3.06 4.98 0.73
N TYR A 42 4.07 5.66 0.16
CA TYR A 42 3.98 7.09 -0.11
C TYR A 42 2.81 7.43 -1.03
N HIS A 43 2.70 6.78 -2.19
CA HIS A 43 1.67 7.11 -3.17
C HIS A 43 0.26 6.79 -2.67
N SER A 44 0.06 5.67 -1.98
CA SER A 44 -1.25 5.30 -1.43
C SER A 44 -1.69 6.30 -0.37
N ASN A 45 -0.83 6.62 0.60
CA ASN A 45 -1.19 7.55 1.67
C ASN A 45 -1.36 8.99 1.15
N ALA A 46 -0.56 9.41 0.17
CA ALA A 46 -0.70 10.73 -0.45
C ALA A 46 -2.05 10.93 -1.17
N ILE A 47 -2.61 9.87 -1.77
CA ILE A 47 -3.97 9.90 -2.36
C ILE A 47 -5.02 10.18 -1.28
N GLU A 48 -4.83 9.64 -0.08
CA GLU A 48 -5.73 9.82 1.07
C GLU A 48 -5.44 11.11 1.87
N GLY A 49 -4.48 11.93 1.43
CA GLY A 49 -4.19 13.25 1.99
C GLY A 49 -3.04 13.31 3.00
N ASN A 50 -2.28 12.23 3.17
CA ASN A 50 -1.04 12.26 3.95
C ASN A 50 0.00 13.18 3.27
N THR A 51 0.69 14.01 4.06
CA THR A 51 1.56 15.08 3.55
C THR A 51 3.05 14.77 3.60
N LEU A 52 3.45 13.59 4.12
CA LEU A 52 4.84 13.15 4.08
C LEU A 52 5.32 13.07 2.63
N THR A 53 6.46 13.69 2.32
CA THR A 53 7.13 13.52 1.03
C THR A 53 7.66 12.10 0.86
N LEU A 54 8.07 11.73 -0.36
CA LEU A 54 8.69 10.43 -0.61
C LEU A 54 9.97 10.23 0.23
N TYR A 55 10.79 11.28 0.39
CA TYR A 55 12.01 11.20 1.19
C TYR A 55 11.72 11.07 2.68
N GLU A 56 10.75 11.83 3.19
CA GLU A 56 10.29 11.71 4.57
C GLU A 56 9.68 10.34 4.83
N THR A 57 8.80 9.85 3.96
CA THR A 57 8.23 8.49 4.06
C THR A 57 9.34 7.44 4.11
N LYS A 58 10.35 7.53 3.23
CA LYS A 58 11.51 6.64 3.26
C LYS A 58 12.22 6.68 4.61
N THR A 59 12.49 7.88 5.12
CA THR A 59 13.22 8.10 6.37
C THR A 59 12.43 7.58 7.57
N VAL A 60 11.11 7.76 7.60
CA VAL A 60 10.21 7.17 8.60
C VAL A 60 10.29 5.63 8.58
N LEU A 61 10.20 5.02 7.39
CA LEU A 61 10.13 3.57 7.24
C LEU A 61 11.48 2.85 7.45
N GLU A 62 12.59 3.49 7.09
CA GLU A 62 13.92 2.87 7.16
C GLU A 62 14.68 3.22 8.44
N ASP A 63 14.61 4.49 8.88
CA ASP A 63 15.38 4.98 10.02
C ASP A 63 14.54 5.06 11.31
N GLY A 64 13.22 4.87 11.21
CA GLY A 64 12.32 4.85 12.38
C GLY A 64 12.18 6.21 13.06
N VAL A 65 12.41 7.30 12.34
CA VAL A 65 12.38 8.67 12.88
C VAL A 65 11.04 9.36 12.68
N THR A 66 10.77 10.40 13.46
CA THR A 66 9.64 11.30 13.28
C THR A 66 10.05 12.57 12.55
N ILE A 67 9.18 13.06 11.68
CA ILE A 67 9.32 14.28 10.88
C ILE A 67 8.59 15.42 11.57
N ALA A 68 9.33 16.51 11.83
CA ALA A 68 8.77 17.70 12.46
C ALA A 68 7.75 18.37 11.53
N GLY A 69 6.58 18.72 12.06
CA GLY A 69 5.49 19.35 11.30
C GLY A 69 4.43 18.37 10.79
N ASN A 70 4.73 17.07 10.72
CA ASN A 70 3.75 16.03 10.42
C ASN A 70 3.14 15.46 11.70
N SER A 71 1.88 15.03 11.60
CA SER A 71 1.16 14.42 12.72
C SER A 71 1.66 13.00 13.01
N PHE A 72 1.54 12.55 14.26
CA PHE A 72 1.80 11.14 14.61
C PHE A 72 0.92 10.17 13.80
N ARG A 73 -0.29 10.62 13.43
CA ARG A 73 -1.20 9.85 12.59
C ARG A 73 -0.59 9.55 11.22
N GLU A 74 -0.03 10.56 10.56
CA GLU A 74 0.59 10.37 9.24
C GLU A 74 1.77 9.39 9.27
N HIS A 75 2.56 9.42 10.34
CA HIS A 75 3.64 8.46 10.56
C HIS A 75 3.10 7.04 10.81
N ALA A 76 2.04 6.93 11.62
CA ALA A 76 1.38 5.66 11.86
C ALA A 76 0.79 5.08 10.57
N GLU A 77 0.13 5.90 9.75
CA GLU A 77 -0.39 5.49 8.44
C GLU A 77 0.71 4.96 7.51
N ALA A 78 1.89 5.60 7.49
CA ALA A 78 3.02 5.12 6.71
C ALA A 78 3.52 3.75 7.20
N ASN A 79 3.78 3.62 8.51
CA ASN A 79 4.25 2.36 9.10
C ASN A 79 3.23 1.23 8.93
N ASN A 80 1.96 1.49 9.23
CA ASN A 80 0.88 0.52 9.13
C ASN A 80 0.69 0.03 7.69
N HIS A 81 0.77 0.93 6.71
CA HIS A 81 0.63 0.53 5.30
C HIS A 81 1.81 -0.36 4.86
N ARG A 82 3.03 -0.05 5.31
CA ARG A 82 4.19 -0.91 5.10
C ARG A 82 3.99 -2.30 5.72
N GLU A 83 3.55 -2.36 6.97
CA GLU A 83 3.29 -3.62 7.68
C GLU A 83 2.19 -4.43 6.99
N ALA A 84 1.14 -3.77 6.48
CA ALA A 84 0.08 -4.41 5.72
C ALA A 84 0.59 -5.06 4.42
N LEU A 85 1.54 -4.42 3.72
CA LEU A 85 2.18 -5.00 2.52
C LEU A 85 3.05 -6.21 2.87
N GLU A 86 3.77 -6.17 3.99
CA GLU A 86 4.57 -7.29 4.48
C GLU A 86 3.70 -8.47 4.90
N CYS A 87 2.60 -8.20 5.61
CA CYS A 87 1.58 -9.19 5.94
C CYS A 87 1.00 -9.84 4.68
N LEU A 88 0.65 -9.03 3.66
CA LEU A 88 0.17 -9.55 2.38
C LEU A 88 1.22 -10.46 1.72
N GLY A 89 2.50 -10.07 1.74
CA GLY A 89 3.59 -10.89 1.22
C GLY A 89 3.71 -12.24 1.95
N ALA A 90 3.60 -12.24 3.27
CA ALA A 90 3.60 -13.47 4.07
C ALA A 90 2.41 -14.38 3.73
N LEU A 91 1.20 -13.81 3.64
CA LEU A 91 -0.01 -14.55 3.26
C LEU A 91 0.11 -15.22 1.89
N VAL A 92 0.72 -14.54 0.92
CA VAL A 92 0.99 -15.09 -0.41
C VAL A 92 2.02 -16.23 -0.34
N ASN A 93 3.10 -16.06 0.42
CA ASN A 93 4.14 -17.09 0.56
C ASN A 93 3.63 -18.36 1.26
N GLU A 94 2.62 -18.22 2.12
CA GLU A 94 1.96 -19.33 2.83
C GLU A 94 0.78 -19.95 2.06
N ASP A 95 0.53 -19.51 0.82
CA ASP A 95 -0.64 -19.89 0.01
C ASP A 95 -1.97 -19.74 0.78
N THR A 96 -2.06 -18.71 1.64
CA THR A 96 -3.23 -18.49 2.48
C THR A 96 -4.43 -18.06 1.62
N PRO A 97 -5.59 -18.75 1.72
CA PRO A 97 -6.77 -18.37 0.95
C PRO A 97 -7.25 -16.96 1.28
N MET A 98 -7.49 -16.15 0.23
CA MET A 98 -8.12 -14.85 0.39
C MET A 98 -9.58 -15.03 0.80
N ASN A 99 -9.89 -14.70 2.04
CA ASN A 99 -11.23 -14.74 2.59
C ASN A 99 -11.52 -13.49 3.42
N GLN A 100 -12.75 -13.40 3.93
CA GLN A 100 -13.20 -12.25 4.72
C GLN A 100 -12.32 -11.97 5.95
N ARG A 101 -11.82 -13.00 6.63
CA ARG A 101 -10.92 -12.83 7.78
C ARG A 101 -9.61 -12.20 7.33
N THR A 102 -8.99 -12.73 6.29
CA THR A 102 -7.73 -12.20 5.74
C THR A 102 -7.84 -10.70 5.40
N ILE A 103 -8.94 -10.30 4.75
CA ILE A 103 -9.18 -8.90 4.39
C ILE A 103 -9.33 -8.02 5.66
N LYS A 104 -10.06 -8.51 6.66
CA LYS A 104 -10.24 -7.80 7.93
C LYS A 104 -8.94 -7.69 8.73
N ASP A 105 -8.10 -8.72 8.70
CA ASP A 105 -6.82 -8.72 9.40
C ASP A 105 -5.87 -7.68 8.77
N ILE A 106 -5.78 -7.63 7.43
CA ILE A 106 -5.03 -6.57 6.72
C ILE A 106 -5.57 -5.17 7.07
N HIS A 107 -6.90 -4.99 7.04
CA HIS A 107 -7.53 -3.72 7.41
C HIS A 107 -7.28 -3.33 8.88
N ALA A 108 -7.16 -4.30 9.78
CA ALA A 108 -6.81 -4.04 11.18
C ALA A 108 -5.39 -3.49 11.31
N ILE A 109 -4.44 -4.02 10.54
CA ILE A 109 -3.05 -3.53 10.49
C ILE A 109 -3.03 -2.09 9.96
N VAL A 110 -3.70 -1.81 8.84
CA VAL A 110 -3.77 -0.45 8.26
C VAL A 110 -4.24 0.60 9.27
N LEU A 111 -5.20 0.25 10.14
CA LEU A 111 -5.77 1.17 11.14
C LEU A 111 -5.20 1.03 12.56
N GLN A 112 -4.16 0.23 12.74
CA GLN A 112 -3.55 -0.04 14.04
C GLN A 112 -3.08 1.26 14.71
N GLY A 113 -3.50 1.49 15.96
CA GLY A 113 -3.16 2.70 16.70
C GLY A 113 -3.81 4.00 16.18
N ILE A 114 -4.61 3.94 15.11
CA ILE A 114 -5.32 5.09 14.54
C ILE A 114 -6.76 5.11 15.04
N ASP A 115 -7.53 4.06 14.75
CA ASP A 115 -8.92 3.95 15.21
C ASP A 115 -9.29 2.47 15.48
N PRO A 116 -9.10 2.01 16.74
CA PRO A 116 -9.44 0.65 17.15
C PRO A 116 -10.94 0.33 17.05
N SER A 117 -11.80 1.34 16.99
CA SER A 117 -13.24 1.13 16.93
C SER A 117 -13.67 0.53 15.59
N ILE A 118 -12.98 0.87 14.50
CA ILE A 118 -13.27 0.42 13.13
C ILE A 118 -12.22 -0.55 12.54
N ALA A 119 -11.02 -0.64 13.13
CA ALA A 119 -9.96 -1.55 12.70
C ALA A 119 -10.48 -2.98 12.51
N GLY A 120 -10.29 -3.53 11.31
CA GLY A 120 -10.75 -4.87 10.93
C GLY A 120 -12.25 -5.12 11.03
N LYS A 121 -13.12 -4.10 11.01
CA LYS A 121 -14.58 -4.28 11.08
C LYS A 121 -15.28 -3.69 9.85
N TYR A 122 -16.39 -4.29 9.45
CA TYR A 122 -17.31 -3.63 8.54
C TYR A 122 -17.97 -2.47 9.27
N ARG A 123 -18.14 -1.36 8.55
CA ARG A 123 -18.94 -0.24 9.03
C ARG A 123 -20.37 -0.69 9.35
N THR A 124 -20.94 -0.11 10.41
CA THR A 124 -22.34 -0.28 10.80
C THR A 124 -23.19 0.94 10.48
N ILE A 125 -22.56 2.06 10.15
CA ILE A 125 -23.20 3.30 9.73
C ILE A 125 -23.25 3.36 8.21
N GLU A 126 -24.29 3.97 7.66
CA GLU A 126 -24.34 4.32 6.25
C GLU A 126 -23.27 5.37 5.93
N LEU A 127 -22.54 5.16 4.83
CA LEU A 127 -21.73 6.23 4.28
C LEU A 127 -22.67 7.23 3.61
N PRO A 128 -22.51 8.54 3.84
CA PRO A 128 -23.16 9.50 2.97
C PRO A 128 -22.76 9.18 1.52
N PRO A 129 -23.67 9.36 0.55
CA PRO A 129 -23.33 9.14 -0.85
C PRO A 129 -22.06 9.94 -1.19
N PRO A 130 -21.10 9.36 -1.93
CA PRO A 130 -19.87 10.06 -2.28
C PRO A 130 -20.25 11.42 -2.88
N ASN A 131 -19.60 12.49 -2.43
CA ASN A 131 -19.85 13.83 -2.94
C ASN A 131 -19.32 13.85 -4.39
N ILE A 132 -20.17 13.51 -5.37
CA ILE A 132 -19.84 13.55 -6.80
C ILE A 132 -19.70 15.01 -7.29
N LEU A 133 -19.87 16.00 -6.41
CA LEU A 133 -19.83 17.42 -6.73
C LEU A 133 -18.94 18.18 -5.73
N THR A 134 -17.63 18.16 -5.94
CA THR A 134 -16.73 19.33 -5.77
C THR A 134 -15.33 18.97 -6.31
N ASN A 135 -15.18 18.98 -7.64
CA ASN A 135 -13.89 19.35 -8.22
C ASN A 135 -13.84 20.88 -8.17
N VAL A 136 -13.09 21.41 -7.21
CA VAL A 136 -12.50 22.76 -7.27
C VAL A 136 -11.30 22.69 -8.22
#